data_AF-A0A1V3XEU6-F1
#
_entry.id   AF-A0A1V3XEU6-F1
#
_cell.length_a   1.000
_cell.length_b   1.000
_cell.length_c   1.000
_cell.angle_alpha   90.00
_cell.angle_beta   90.00
_cell.angle_gamma   90.00
#
_symmetry.space_group_name_H-M   'P 1'
#
loop_
_entity.id
_entity.type
_entity.pdbx_description
1 polymer ?
#
loop_
_entity_poly.entity_id
_entity_poly.type
_entity_poly.pdbx_seq_one_letter_code
_entity_poly.pdbx_strand_id
1 'polypeptide(L)'
;MHPADRFIDHDLTTPLDLGRRFDLVTCLEVAEHLPPEAAQTLVDSLCRHGDVIVFSAAIPGQGGTGHVNERWPSYWAALFATHGYLPYDLLRGKLWHDTRCEWWYRQNVLVYATDDVAHEHGWPAMTGPLDMVHPELFALRCGG
;
A
#
# COMPACT_ATOMS: atom_id res chain seq x y z
N MET A 1 -1.05 5.15 23.21
CA MET A 1 0.39 5.46 23.32
C MET A 1 1.13 4.14 23.16
N HIS A 2 1.93 3.99 22.11
CA HIS A 2 2.77 2.80 21.96
C HIS A 2 3.85 2.82 23.04
N PRO A 3 4.29 1.65 23.55
CA PRO A 3 5.49 1.57 24.36
C PRO A 3 6.65 2.29 23.67
N ALA A 4 7.43 3.09 24.40
CA ALA A 4 8.48 3.93 23.82
C ALA A 4 9.59 3.12 23.11
N ASP A 5 9.74 1.85 23.45
CA ASP A 5 10.65 0.88 22.81
C ASP A 5 10.10 0.28 21.49
N ARG A 6 8.90 0.69 21.07
CA ARG A 6 8.22 0.21 19.86
C ARG A 6 7.83 1.33 18.89
N PHE A 7 8.47 2.49 19.04
CA PHE A 7 8.30 3.65 18.16
C PHE A 7 9.67 4.23 17.82
N ILE A 8 9.86 4.58 16.55
CA ILE A 8 11.05 5.24 16.05
C ILE A 8 10.57 6.43 15.23
N ASP A 9 11.08 7.62 15.56
CA ASP A 9 10.91 8.82 14.74
C ASP A 9 11.93 8.77 13.60
N HIS A 10 11.46 8.70 12.36
CA HIS A 10 12.31 8.52 11.18
C HIS A 10 11.72 9.20 9.95
N ASP A 11 12.58 9.84 9.16
CA ASP A 11 12.23 10.42 7.88
C ASP A 11 12.19 9.34 6.79
N LEU A 12 10.98 8.96 6.37
CA LEU A 12 10.74 7.92 5.35
C LEU A 12 11.21 8.31 3.94
N THR A 13 11.68 9.54 3.71
CA THR A 13 12.39 9.91 2.48
C THR A 13 13.82 9.36 2.45
N THR A 14 14.32 8.89 3.59
CA THR A 14 15.64 8.27 3.75
C THR A 14 15.53 6.77 4.07
N PRO A 15 16.52 5.95 3.69
CA PRO A 15 16.46 4.51 3.94
C PRO A 15 16.25 4.16 5.42
N LEU A 16 15.33 3.26 5.69
CA LEU A 16 15.08 2.71 7.03
C LEU A 16 15.66 1.29 7.13
N ASP A 17 16.38 1.02 8.23
CA ASP A 17 16.83 -0.32 8.58
C ASP A 17 16.66 -0.57 10.08
N LEU A 18 15.75 -1.47 10.42
CA LEU A 18 15.45 -1.87 11.80
C LEU A 18 16.31 -3.05 12.26
N GLY A 19 17.20 -3.58 11.41
CA GLY A 19 18.08 -4.70 11.73
C GLY A 19 17.37 -6.03 11.95
N ARG A 20 16.10 -6.12 11.54
CA ARG A 20 15.26 -7.32 11.70
C ARG A 20 14.17 -7.38 10.63
N ARG A 21 13.63 -8.58 10.41
CA ARG A 21 12.42 -8.80 9.63
C ARG A 21 11.22 -9.05 10.56
N PHE A 22 10.03 -8.89 10.00
CA PHE A 22 8.73 -9.08 10.62
C PHE A 22 7.89 -10.01 9.74
N ASP A 23 6.95 -10.71 10.36
CA ASP A 23 6.01 -11.58 9.65
C ASP A 23 5.02 -10.78 8.78
N LEU A 24 4.79 -9.50 9.13
CA LEU A 24 3.92 -8.58 8.41
C LEU A 24 4.41 -7.14 8.53
N VAL A 25 4.50 -6.45 7.39
CA VAL A 25 4.77 -5.00 7.29
C VAL A 25 3.51 -4.29 6.82
N THR A 26 3.19 -3.12 7.39
CA THR A 26 2.01 -2.33 7.00
C THR A 26 2.39 -0.89 6.70
N CYS A 27 1.92 -0.35 5.59
CA CYS A 27 2.09 1.05 5.19
C CYS A 27 0.80 1.53 4.51
N LEU A 28 -0.04 2.27 5.23
CA LEU A 28 -1.41 2.57 4.79
C LEU A 28 -1.65 4.09 4.75
N GLU A 29 -1.97 4.63 3.58
CA GLU A 29 -2.19 6.06 3.32
C GLU A 29 -1.03 6.93 3.83
N VAL A 30 0.19 6.59 3.40
CA VAL A 30 1.43 7.30 3.74
C VAL A 30 2.16 7.79 2.50
N ALA A 31 2.27 6.94 1.47
CA ALA A 31 3.17 7.16 0.35
C ALA A 31 2.81 8.39 -0.50
N GLU A 32 1.54 8.77 -0.52
CA GLU A 32 1.01 9.95 -1.21
C GLU A 32 1.44 11.28 -0.58
N HIS A 33 1.86 11.25 0.69
CA HIS A 33 2.38 12.42 1.41
C HIS A 33 3.88 12.63 1.19
N LEU A 34 4.57 11.62 0.67
CA LEU A 34 6.00 11.70 0.39
C LEU A 34 6.24 12.29 -1.01
N PRO A 35 7.35 13.00 -1.24
CA PRO A 35 7.75 13.43 -2.58
C PRO A 35 7.86 12.21 -3.52
N PRO A 36 7.51 12.33 -4.82
CA PRO A 36 7.59 11.22 -5.77
C PRO A 36 8.95 10.53 -5.85
N GLU A 37 10.04 11.28 -5.66
CA GLU A 37 11.41 10.78 -5.63
C GLU A 37 11.70 9.83 -4.44
N ALA A 38 10.91 9.89 -3.37
CA ALA A 38 11.03 9.01 -2.21
C ALA A 38 10.33 7.65 -2.40
N ALA A 39 9.58 7.46 -3.48
CA ALA A 39 8.79 6.24 -3.71
C ALA A 39 9.66 4.97 -3.70
N GLN A 40 10.82 4.99 -4.36
CA GLN A 40 11.74 3.85 -4.37
C GLN A 40 12.31 3.59 -2.97
N THR A 41 12.78 4.63 -2.28
CA THR A 41 13.33 4.52 -0.91
C THR A 41 12.31 3.92 0.06
N LEU A 42 11.04 4.33 -0.05
CA LEU A 42 9.96 3.76 0.75
C LEU A 42 9.78 2.27 0.45
N VAL A 43 9.64 1.88 -0.83
CA VAL A 43 9.44 0.47 -1.22
C VAL A 43 10.63 -0.39 -0.79
N ASP A 44 11.87 0.08 -1.01
CA ASP A 44 13.10 -0.61 -0.58
C ASP A 44 13.08 -0.85 0.94
N SER A 45 12.68 0.18 1.70
CA SER A 45 12.54 0.08 3.14
C SER A 45 11.47 -0.94 3.53
N LEU A 46 10.30 -0.96 2.88
CA LEU A 46 9.25 -1.94 3.21
C LEU A 46 9.69 -3.39 2.92
N CYS A 47 10.22 -3.65 1.73
CA CYS A 47 10.69 -4.99 1.30
C CYS A 47 11.85 -5.53 2.17
N ARG A 48 12.68 -4.63 2.72
CA ARG A 48 13.74 -5.01 3.66
C ARG A 48 13.20 -5.65 4.94
N HIS A 49 11.97 -5.33 5.34
CA HIS A 49 11.45 -5.67 6.67
C HIS A 49 10.47 -6.84 6.70
N GLY A 50 10.05 -7.42 5.58
CA GLY A 50 9.20 -8.61 5.61
C GLY A 50 8.77 -9.06 4.21
N ASP A 51 8.37 -10.32 4.09
CA ASP A 51 7.95 -10.94 2.83
C ASP A 51 6.47 -10.75 2.53
N VAL A 52 5.71 -10.15 3.45
CA VAL A 52 4.31 -9.76 3.30
C VAL A 52 4.13 -8.30 3.72
N ILE A 53 3.60 -7.50 2.79
CA ILE A 53 3.42 -6.07 2.96
C ILE A 53 1.94 -5.73 2.67
N VAL A 54 1.22 -5.19 3.65
CA VAL A 54 -0.08 -4.55 3.40
C VAL A 54 0.17 -3.09 3.09
N PHE A 55 -0.18 -2.68 1.88
CA PHE A 55 0.10 -1.35 1.36
C PHE A 55 -1.17 -0.66 0.87
N SER A 56 -1.31 0.62 1.18
CA SER A 56 -2.31 1.48 0.55
C SER A 56 -1.73 2.89 0.35
N ALA A 57 -2.10 3.51 -0.76
CA ALA A 57 -1.74 4.89 -1.07
C ALA A 57 -2.80 5.50 -1.99
N ALA A 58 -3.00 6.81 -1.87
CA ALA A 58 -3.98 7.53 -2.66
C ALA A 58 -3.72 7.45 -4.18
N ILE A 59 -4.78 7.21 -4.94
CA ILE A 59 -4.75 7.20 -6.41
C ILE A 59 -4.88 8.63 -6.98
N PRO A 60 -4.49 8.88 -8.25
CA PRO A 60 -4.62 10.19 -8.87
C PRO A 60 -6.05 10.73 -8.82
N GLY A 61 -6.22 11.95 -8.31
CA GLY A 61 -7.52 12.60 -8.17
C GLY A 61 -8.30 12.17 -6.92
N GLN A 62 -7.73 11.31 -6.07
CA GLN A 62 -8.31 10.99 -4.76
C GLN A 62 -8.42 12.26 -3.90
N GLY A 63 -7.38 13.09 -3.91
CA GLY A 63 -7.20 14.25 -3.05
C GLY A 63 -7.03 13.86 -1.59
N GLY A 64 -6.76 14.88 -0.77
CA GLY A 64 -6.51 14.76 0.65
C GLY A 64 -5.49 15.80 1.12
N THR A 65 -5.31 15.94 2.43
CA THR A 65 -4.44 16.98 2.98
C THR A 65 -2.98 16.61 2.74
N GLY A 66 -2.24 17.44 2.02
CA GLY A 66 -0.80 17.24 1.80
C GLY A 66 -0.47 16.08 0.87
N HIS A 67 -1.39 15.70 -0.02
CA HIS A 67 -1.10 14.72 -1.07
C HIS A 67 -0.26 15.39 -2.16
N VAL A 68 0.94 14.86 -2.40
CA VAL A 68 1.89 15.34 -3.43
C VAL A 68 2.31 14.25 -4.39
N ASN A 69 2.00 12.98 -4.09
CA ASN A 69 2.40 11.81 -4.88
C ASN A 69 1.28 10.78 -5.01
N GLU A 70 0.14 11.21 -5.51
CA GLU A 70 -0.96 10.29 -5.83
C GLU A 70 -0.60 9.43 -7.05
N ARG A 71 -0.61 8.10 -6.88
CA ARG A 71 -0.15 7.13 -7.89
C ARG A 71 -1.04 5.91 -7.93
N TRP A 72 -1.20 5.37 -9.14
CA TRP A 72 -2.01 4.17 -9.36
C TRP A 72 -1.39 2.95 -8.67
N PRO A 73 -2.21 1.98 -8.20
CA PRO A 73 -1.72 0.71 -7.67
C PRO A 73 -0.75 -0.03 -8.61
N SER A 74 -0.95 0.07 -9.93
CA SER A 74 -0.03 -0.47 -10.94
C SER A 74 1.38 0.14 -10.90
N TYR A 75 1.51 1.43 -10.56
CA TYR A 75 2.80 2.09 -10.38
C TYR A 75 3.54 1.48 -9.18
N TRP A 76 2.86 1.36 -8.03
CA TRP A 76 3.44 0.76 -6.84
C TRP A 76 3.79 -0.71 -7.06
N ALA A 77 2.94 -1.47 -7.77
CA ALA A 77 3.23 -2.85 -8.14
C ALA A 77 4.48 -2.99 -9.00
N ALA A 78 4.73 -2.05 -9.93
CA ALA A 78 5.96 -2.06 -10.71
C ALA A 78 7.21 -1.83 -9.85
N LEU A 79 7.12 -0.98 -8.81
CA LEU A 79 8.22 -0.78 -7.86
C LEU A 79 8.43 -2.01 -6.97
N PHE A 80 7.37 -2.61 -6.43
CA PHE A 80 7.46 -3.85 -5.65
C PHE A 80 8.03 -5.02 -6.47
N ALA A 81 7.70 -5.10 -7.75
CA ALA A 81 8.21 -6.14 -8.64
C ALA A 81 9.74 -6.10 -8.81
N THR A 82 10.41 -4.95 -8.62
CA THR A 82 11.88 -4.90 -8.65
C THR A 82 12.54 -5.65 -7.51
N HIS A 83 11.78 -5.97 -6.45
CA HIS A 83 12.18 -6.75 -5.29
C HIS A 83 11.63 -8.19 -5.31
N GLY A 84 10.96 -8.61 -6.40
CA GLY A 84 10.34 -9.93 -6.51
C GLY A 84 9.00 -10.07 -5.77
N TYR A 85 8.32 -8.96 -5.50
CA TYR A 85 6.99 -8.96 -4.88
C TYR A 85 5.91 -8.80 -5.94
N LEU A 86 4.83 -9.57 -5.82
CA LEU A 86 3.64 -9.44 -6.65
C LEU A 86 2.45 -8.91 -5.84
N PRO A 87 1.52 -8.16 -6.46
CA PRO A 87 0.29 -7.73 -5.81
C PRO A 87 -0.73 -8.88 -5.70
N TYR A 88 -1.47 -8.88 -4.60
CA TYR A 88 -2.57 -9.77 -4.28
C TYR A 88 -3.74 -8.97 -3.70
N ASP A 89 -4.90 -9.04 -4.35
CA ASP A 89 -6.12 -8.36 -3.92
C ASP A 89 -6.95 -9.26 -3.00
N LEU A 90 -6.46 -9.43 -1.77
CA LEU A 90 -7.06 -10.33 -0.78
C LEU A 90 -8.20 -9.68 0.03
N LEU A 91 -8.31 -8.35 -0.06
CA LEU A 91 -9.07 -7.52 0.87
C LEU A 91 -10.15 -6.68 0.17
N ARG A 92 -9.88 -6.05 -0.98
CA ARG A 92 -10.82 -5.07 -1.56
C ARG A 92 -12.16 -5.72 -1.90
N GLY A 93 -12.13 -6.93 -2.48
CA GLY A 93 -13.36 -7.69 -2.75
C GLY A 93 -14.23 -7.99 -1.52
N LYS A 94 -13.63 -8.12 -0.33
CA LYS A 94 -14.35 -8.35 0.95
C LYS A 94 -14.81 -7.04 1.59
N LEU A 95 -14.04 -5.98 1.41
CA LEU A 95 -14.23 -4.69 2.06
C LEU A 95 -15.05 -3.70 1.23
N TRP A 96 -15.20 -3.91 -0.09
CA TRP A 96 -15.70 -2.91 -1.04
C TRP A 96 -16.99 -2.19 -0.60
N HIS A 97 -17.92 -2.93 0.02
CA HIS A 97 -19.20 -2.39 0.49
C HIS A 97 -19.32 -2.26 2.01
N ASP A 98 -18.24 -2.53 2.76
CA ASP A 98 -18.25 -2.49 4.23
C ASP A 98 -18.10 -1.06 4.74
N THR A 99 -19.22 -0.44 5.09
CA THR A 99 -19.28 0.95 5.54
C THR A 99 -18.59 1.22 6.88
N ARG A 100 -18.08 0.20 7.57
CA ARG A 100 -17.27 0.36 8.79
C ARG A 100 -15.81 0.71 8.49
N CYS A 101 -15.35 0.46 7.27
CA CYS A 101 -14.01 0.81 6.79
C CYS A 101 -14.13 2.07 5.92
N GLU A 102 -13.21 3.02 5.97
CA GLU A 102 -13.32 4.20 5.08
C GLU A 102 -13.08 3.82 3.61
N TRP A 103 -13.78 4.49 2.67
CA TRP A 103 -13.79 4.07 1.27
C TRP A 103 -12.40 4.08 0.62
N TRP A 104 -11.51 4.96 1.05
CA TRP A 104 -10.14 5.03 0.51
C TRP A 104 -9.34 3.78 0.90
N TYR A 105 -9.49 3.26 2.12
CA TYR A 105 -8.88 1.98 2.50
C TYR A 105 -9.47 0.81 1.69
N ARG A 106 -10.79 0.78 1.48
CA ARG A 106 -11.44 -0.28 0.66
C ARG A 106 -10.94 -0.28 -0.79
N GLN A 107 -10.56 0.89 -1.31
CA GLN A 107 -10.08 1.09 -2.68
C GLN A 107 -8.59 0.79 -2.84
N ASN A 108 -7.77 1.27 -1.92
CA ASN A 108 -6.33 1.39 -2.11
C ASN A 108 -5.56 0.19 -1.56
N VAL A 109 -6.15 -0.56 -0.63
CA VAL A 109 -5.42 -1.63 0.07
C VAL A 109 -5.12 -2.82 -0.85
N LEU A 110 -3.85 -3.19 -0.92
CA LEU A 110 -3.37 -4.40 -1.56
C LEU A 110 -2.36 -5.10 -0.64
N VAL A 111 -2.19 -6.41 -0.85
CA VAL A 111 -1.10 -7.18 -0.24
C VAL A 111 -0.02 -7.39 -1.29
N TYR A 112 1.23 -7.13 -0.95
CA TYR A 112 2.39 -7.46 -1.77
C TYR A 112 3.17 -8.57 -1.07
N ALA A 113 3.50 -9.63 -1.80
CA ALA A 113 4.28 -10.73 -1.25
C ALA A 113 5.16 -11.40 -2.30
N THR A 114 6.18 -12.10 -1.83
CA THR A 114 7.01 -12.96 -2.69
C THR A 114 6.20 -14.18 -3.17
N ASP A 115 6.59 -14.76 -4.30
CA ASP A 115 5.93 -15.94 -4.87
C ASP A 115 5.93 -17.13 -3.90
N ASP A 116 7.03 -17.33 -3.17
CA ASP A 116 7.15 -18.43 -2.20
C ASP A 116 6.08 -18.34 -1.11
N VAL A 117 5.90 -17.14 -0.52
CA VAL A 117 4.92 -16.91 0.54
C VAL A 117 3.50 -17.03 0.03
N ALA A 118 3.23 -16.46 -1.15
CA ALA A 118 1.91 -16.56 -1.76
C ALA A 118 1.54 -18.02 -2.08
N HIS A 119 2.50 -18.81 -2.57
CA HIS A 119 2.30 -20.24 -2.84
C HIS A 119 2.07 -21.03 -1.56
N GLU A 120 2.84 -20.78 -0.49
CA GLU A 120 2.64 -21.43 0.81
C GLU A 120 1.24 -21.17 1.38
N HIS A 121 0.73 -19.95 1.23
CA HIS A 121 -0.61 -19.59 1.67
C HIS A 121 -1.73 -19.96 0.67
N GLY A 122 -1.39 -20.45 -0.53
CA GLY A 122 -2.36 -20.77 -1.57
C GLY A 122 -3.14 -19.54 -2.07
N TRP A 123 -2.50 -18.37 -2.10
CA TRP A 123 -3.14 -17.15 -2.59
C TRP A 123 -3.32 -17.20 -4.11
N PRO A 124 -4.50 -16.79 -4.62
CA PRO A 124 -4.74 -16.81 -6.05
C PRO A 124 -3.91 -15.71 -6.74
N ALA A 125 -3.36 -16.04 -7.90
CA ALA A 125 -2.78 -15.04 -8.79
C ALA A 125 -3.83 -13.99 -9.17
N MET A 126 -3.38 -12.74 -9.32
CA MET A 126 -4.25 -11.65 -9.73
C MET A 126 -4.72 -11.80 -11.17
N THR A 127 -6.04 -11.78 -11.38
CA THR A 127 -6.66 -11.80 -12.72
C THR A 127 -7.50 -10.55 -13.01
N GLY A 128 -7.73 -9.70 -12.00
CA GLY A 128 -8.53 -8.48 -12.10
C GLY A 128 -7.69 -7.20 -12.23
N PRO A 129 -8.33 -6.05 -12.47
CA PRO A 129 -7.64 -4.77 -12.53
C PRO A 129 -7.05 -4.37 -11.17
N LEU A 130 -5.82 -3.86 -11.17
CA LEU A 130 -5.23 -3.23 -9.98
C LEU A 130 -5.80 -1.81 -9.79
N ASP A 131 -5.88 -1.07 -10.88
CA ASP A 131 -6.29 0.33 -10.88
C ASP A 131 -7.82 0.41 -10.88
N MET A 132 -8.38 0.77 -9.73
CA MET A 132 -9.83 0.80 -9.49
C MET A 132 -10.22 2.14 -8.87
N VAL A 133 -11.38 2.64 -9.27
CA VAL A 133 -12.00 3.83 -8.66
C VAL A 133 -13.27 3.38 -7.94
N HIS A 134 -13.35 3.71 -6.64
CA HIS A 134 -14.49 3.42 -5.81
C HIS A 134 -15.66 4.36 -6.15
N PRO A 135 -16.92 3.89 -6.14
CA PRO A 135 -18.07 4.73 -6.46
C PRO A 135 -18.18 5.99 -5.60
N GLU A 136 -17.78 5.93 -4.33
CA GLU A 136 -17.77 7.10 -3.44
C GLU A 136 -16.79 8.17 -3.90
N LEU A 137 -15.57 7.80 -4.33
CA LEU A 137 -14.62 8.76 -4.90
C LEU A 137 -15.16 9.36 -6.20
N PHE A 138 -15.71 8.52 -7.09
CA PHE A 138 -16.31 9.00 -8.33
C PHE A 138 -17.43 10.00 -8.06
N ALA A 139 -18.34 9.71 -7.12
CA ALA A 139 -19.42 10.61 -6.73
C ALA A 139 -18.90 11.94 -6.17
N LEU A 140 -17.85 11.93 -5.34
CA LEU A 140 -17.22 13.14 -4.81
C LEU A 140 -16.56 14.01 -5.89
N ARG A 141 -16.14 13.43 -7.02
CA ARG A 141 -15.47 14.15 -8.11
C ARG A 141 -16.40 14.57 -9.24
N CYS A 142 -17.47 13.81 -9.48
CA CYS A 142 -18.42 14.08 -10.56
C CYS A 142 -19.73 14.73 -10.08
N GLY A 143 -20.00 14.72 -8.77
CA GLY A 143 -21.14 15.39 -8.16
C GLY A 143 -20.80 16.80 -7.69
N GLY A 144 -20.86 17.76 -8.60
CA GLY A 144 -20.94 19.20 -8.34
C GLY A 144 -22.21 19.77 -8.95
#